data_AF-W4MEJ5-F1
#
_entry.id   AF-W4MEJ5-F1
#
_cell.length_a   1.000
_cell.length_b   1.000
_cell.length_c   1.000
_cell.angle_alpha   90.00
_cell.angle_beta   90.00
_cell.angle_gamma   90.00
#
_symmetry.space_group_name_H-M   'P 1'
#
loop_
_entity.id
_entity.type
_entity.pdbx_description
1 polymer ?
#
loop_
_entity_poly.entity_id
_entity_poly.type
_entity_poly.pdbx_seq_one_letter_code
_entity_poly.pdbx_strand_id
1 'polypeptide(L)'
;MFTRISLPAMRERNYDKRFTCGTIAAAGMLGMLIPPSALMVVYGIITEQSIGILLIAGIGPGFLLALVFSLGIIVTSLGYPHMAPRAEIVTPWSEKVRALTGVWGILALVLGIISGMYLGLFTPTEAGAAGALGALILALLSRGLTRANFIAALNEAAQTTALVFFILIGAMIFARFLVLTGLPGDFSTAVTQAGIPPLAIVVAFLFMYLFLGMFQDSISMMSITLPIVHPIIVQLGIDPVHFAMLVIVTIEIGLLTPPVGLNVYTVRSVAAQIPEGSDVSLDDIFWGILPFFILSFVALAILILVPSISTFLPKTMFGR
;
A
#
# COMPACT_ATOMS: atom_id res chain seq x y z
N MET A 1 -6.25 -11.88 -2.48
CA MET A 1 -6.88 -12.04 -3.81
C MET A 1 -5.87 -12.48 -4.87
N PHE A 2 -4.78 -11.73 -5.07
CA PHE A 2 -3.81 -11.96 -6.16
C PHE A 2 -3.26 -13.39 -6.24
N THR A 3 -2.93 -14.01 -5.10
CA THR A 3 -2.45 -15.40 -5.05
C THR A 3 -3.43 -16.40 -5.65
N ARG A 4 -4.74 -16.27 -5.40
CA ARG A 4 -5.74 -17.23 -5.93
C ARG A 4 -5.85 -17.21 -7.45
N ILE A 5 -5.61 -16.05 -8.06
CA ILE A 5 -5.79 -15.85 -9.51
C ILE A 5 -4.48 -16.07 -10.26
N SER A 6 -3.38 -15.53 -9.72
CA SER A 6 -2.12 -15.45 -10.45
C SER A 6 -1.26 -16.70 -10.28
N LEU A 7 -1.29 -17.33 -9.09
CA LEU A 7 -0.45 -18.49 -8.80
C LEU A 7 -0.76 -19.67 -9.75
N PRO A 8 -2.02 -20.14 -9.91
CA PRO A 8 -2.31 -21.25 -10.83
C PRO A 8 -1.89 -20.93 -12.26
N ALA A 9 -2.26 -19.74 -12.75
CA ALA A 9 -2.00 -19.31 -14.12
C ALA A 9 -0.50 -19.16 -14.44
N MET A 10 0.33 -18.77 -13.47
CA MET A 10 1.79 -18.71 -13.64
C MET A 10 2.42 -20.10 -13.57
N ARG A 11 1.91 -20.98 -12.70
CA ARG A 11 2.39 -22.37 -12.58
C ARG A 11 2.05 -23.20 -13.80
N GLU A 12 0.86 -23.06 -14.38
CA GLU A 12 0.48 -23.66 -15.67
C GLU A 12 1.42 -23.26 -16.81
N ARG A 13 2.01 -22.06 -16.74
CA ARG A 13 2.98 -21.55 -17.71
C ARG A 13 4.43 -21.84 -17.32
N ASN A 14 4.66 -22.74 -16.38
CA ASN A 14 5.99 -23.19 -15.93
C ASN A 14 6.87 -22.06 -15.36
N TYR A 15 6.29 -21.01 -14.78
CA TYR A 15 7.08 -20.00 -14.06
C TYR A 15 7.73 -20.62 -12.82
N ASP A 16 8.94 -20.15 -12.51
CA ASP A 16 9.63 -20.55 -11.29
C ASP A 16 8.78 -20.20 -10.07
N LYS A 17 8.80 -21.12 -9.10
CA LYS A 17 7.98 -21.04 -7.89
C LYS A 17 8.33 -19.81 -7.06
N ARG A 18 9.63 -19.57 -6.82
CA ARG A 18 10.11 -18.47 -5.98
C ARG A 18 9.82 -17.14 -6.65
N PHE A 19 10.09 -17.05 -7.95
CA PHE A 19 9.77 -15.88 -8.75
C PHE A 19 8.27 -15.54 -8.70
N THR A 20 7.41 -16.53 -8.94
CA THR A 20 5.94 -16.36 -8.91
C THR A 20 5.48 -15.85 -7.55
N CYS A 21 5.88 -16.50 -6.46
CA CYS A 21 5.51 -16.12 -5.12
C CYS A 21 6.03 -14.73 -4.72
N GLY A 22 7.28 -14.42 -5.08
CA GLY A 22 7.89 -13.11 -4.83
C GLY A 22 7.17 -11.98 -5.53
N THR A 23 6.82 -12.19 -6.81
CA THR A 23 6.12 -11.19 -7.63
C THR A 23 4.70 -10.94 -7.09
N ILE A 24 3.99 -12.00 -6.70
CA ILE A 24 2.65 -11.91 -6.12
C ILE A 24 2.68 -11.18 -4.76
N ALA A 25 3.66 -11.49 -3.92
CA ALA A 25 3.83 -10.84 -2.62
C ALA A 25 4.15 -9.35 -2.77
N ALA A 26 5.09 -9.01 -3.67
CA ALA A 26 5.46 -7.62 -3.96
C ALA A 26 4.31 -6.80 -4.59
N ALA A 27 3.47 -7.43 -5.42
CA ALA A 27 2.29 -6.76 -5.98
C ALA A 27 1.29 -6.31 -4.89
N GLY A 28 1.26 -6.98 -3.73
CA GLY A 28 0.42 -6.60 -2.59
C GLY A 28 0.72 -5.19 -2.08
N MET A 29 2.00 -4.79 -2.05
CA MET A 29 2.45 -3.47 -1.60
C MET A 29 1.88 -2.34 -2.47
N LEU A 30 1.77 -2.54 -3.79
CA LEU A 30 1.20 -1.53 -4.70
C LEU A 30 -0.29 -1.30 -4.44
N GLY A 31 -1.01 -2.36 -4.06
CA GLY A 31 -2.45 -2.30 -3.79
C GLY A 31 -2.83 -1.42 -2.60
N MET A 32 -1.89 -1.18 -1.68
CA MET A 32 -2.11 -0.33 -0.51
C MET A 32 -1.66 1.12 -0.73
N LEU A 33 -0.90 1.41 -1.79
CA LEU A 33 -0.31 2.73 -2.04
C LEU A 33 -1.09 3.55 -3.07
N ILE A 34 -1.66 2.90 -4.09
CA ILE A 34 -2.47 3.56 -5.13
C ILE A 34 -3.94 3.61 -4.67
N PRO A 35 -4.63 4.77 -4.78
CA PRO A 35 -6.05 4.88 -4.42
C PRO A 35 -6.95 3.87 -5.15
N PRO A 36 -8.01 3.35 -4.50
CA PRO A 36 -8.46 3.65 -3.13
C PRO A 36 -7.65 2.91 -2.05
N SER A 37 -7.07 3.64 -1.08
CA SER A 37 -6.25 3.05 -0.01
C SER A 37 -6.84 3.32 1.37
N ALA A 38 -7.17 2.23 2.09
CA ALA A 38 -7.62 2.32 3.48
C ALA A 38 -6.50 2.80 4.42
N LEU A 39 -5.24 2.42 4.16
CA LEU A 39 -4.11 2.85 4.99
C LEU A 39 -3.92 4.37 4.97
N MET A 40 -4.08 5.00 3.80
CA MET A 40 -3.97 6.45 3.67
C MET A 40 -5.11 7.18 4.39
N VAL A 41 -6.32 6.62 4.36
CA VAL A 41 -7.47 7.15 5.12
C VAL A 41 -7.18 7.10 6.61
N VAL A 42 -6.72 5.94 7.12
CA VAL A 42 -6.38 5.76 8.53
C VAL A 42 -5.26 6.71 8.95
N TYR A 43 -4.18 6.80 8.17
CA TYR A 43 -3.10 7.76 8.40
C TYR A 43 -3.65 9.19 8.52
N GLY A 44 -4.44 9.62 7.53
CA GLY A 44 -5.02 10.97 7.49
C GLY A 44 -5.87 11.29 8.70
N ILE A 45 -6.66 10.33 9.20
CA ILE A 45 -7.47 10.50 10.42
C ILE A 45 -6.57 10.66 11.65
N ILE A 46 -5.55 9.80 11.82
CA ILE A 46 -4.66 9.84 13.00
C ILE A 46 -3.85 11.15 13.02
N THR A 47 -3.37 11.59 11.87
CA THR A 47 -2.53 12.78 11.75
C THR A 47 -3.31 14.08 11.53
N GLU A 48 -4.65 13.98 11.47
CA GLU A 48 -5.56 15.10 11.14
C GLU A 48 -5.20 15.81 9.82
N GLN A 49 -4.71 15.03 8.84
CA GLN A 49 -4.33 15.52 7.51
C GLN A 49 -5.48 15.32 6.51
N SER A 50 -5.47 16.10 5.43
CA SER A 50 -6.43 15.91 4.35
C SER A 50 -6.24 14.54 3.69
N ILE A 51 -7.22 13.67 3.86
CA ILE A 51 -7.24 12.33 3.25
C ILE A 51 -7.16 12.43 1.72
N GLY A 52 -7.81 13.44 1.13
CA GLY A 52 -7.78 13.64 -0.33
C GLY A 52 -6.37 13.96 -0.85
N ILE A 53 -5.64 14.79 -0.12
CA ILE A 53 -4.23 15.12 -0.42
C ILE A 53 -3.38 13.86 -0.34
N LEU A 54 -3.53 13.07 0.72
CA LEU A 54 -2.75 11.85 0.91
C LEU A 54 -3.02 10.82 -0.19
N LEU A 55 -4.28 10.58 -0.54
CA LEU A 55 -4.64 9.67 -1.62
C LEU A 55 -3.97 10.07 -2.94
N ILE A 56 -3.96 11.35 -3.28
CA ILE A 56 -3.33 11.83 -4.52
C ILE A 56 -1.80 11.83 -4.42
N ALA A 57 -1.24 12.10 -3.23
CA ALA A 57 0.18 11.99 -2.97
C ALA A 57 0.71 10.56 -3.19
N GLY A 58 -0.12 9.53 -2.94
CA GLY A 58 0.23 8.12 -3.12
C GLY A 58 0.42 7.69 -4.57
N ILE A 59 -0.15 8.43 -5.53
CA ILE A 59 -0.05 8.12 -6.96
C ILE A 59 1.42 8.14 -7.41
N GLY A 60 2.18 9.17 -7.05
CA GLY A 60 3.59 9.31 -7.46
C GLY A 60 4.49 8.16 -6.97
N PRO A 61 4.55 7.91 -5.65
CA PRO A 61 5.23 6.75 -5.08
C PRO A 61 4.71 5.41 -5.63
N GLY A 62 3.40 5.27 -5.83
CA GLY A 62 2.79 4.09 -6.45
C GLY A 62 3.34 3.80 -7.84
N PHE A 63 3.41 4.82 -8.70
CA PHE A 63 4.00 4.70 -10.03
C PHE A 63 5.50 4.44 -9.98
N LEU A 64 6.23 5.07 -9.06
CA LEU A 64 7.66 4.80 -8.87
C LEU A 64 7.91 3.34 -8.52
N LEU A 65 7.20 2.79 -7.52
CA LEU A 65 7.34 1.38 -7.16
C LEU A 65 6.91 0.47 -8.30
N ALA A 66 5.81 0.78 -8.99
CA ALA A 66 5.35 -0.01 -10.13
C ALA A 66 6.40 -0.06 -11.25
N LEU A 67 7.04 1.08 -11.54
CA LEU A 67 8.11 1.17 -12.54
C LEU A 67 9.35 0.37 -12.09
N VAL A 68 9.81 0.58 -10.86
CA VAL A 68 10.99 -0.09 -10.31
C VAL A 68 10.80 -1.61 -10.26
N PHE A 69 9.64 -2.09 -9.82
CA PHE A 69 9.32 -3.51 -9.82
C PHE A 69 9.18 -4.08 -11.23
N SER A 70 8.52 -3.36 -12.15
CA SER A 70 8.37 -3.81 -13.54
C SER A 70 9.73 -3.93 -14.22
N LEU A 71 10.62 -2.96 -14.05
CA LEU A 71 11.99 -3.02 -14.56
C LEU A 71 12.76 -4.17 -13.93
N GLY A 72 12.65 -4.38 -12.61
CA GLY A 72 13.26 -5.50 -11.92
C GLY A 72 12.80 -6.86 -12.45
N ILE A 73 11.51 -7.02 -12.70
CA ILE A 73 10.90 -8.22 -13.31
C ILE A 73 11.47 -8.44 -14.72
N ILE A 74 11.51 -7.40 -15.56
CA ILE A 74 12.03 -7.48 -16.93
C ILE A 74 13.50 -7.88 -16.92
N VAL A 75 14.33 -7.21 -16.11
CA VAL A 75 15.76 -7.50 -16.00
C VAL A 75 15.99 -8.93 -15.53
N THR A 76 15.25 -9.37 -14.50
CA THR A 76 15.36 -10.74 -13.97
C THR A 76 14.92 -11.77 -15.02
N SER A 77 13.85 -11.50 -15.77
CA SER A 77 13.33 -12.40 -16.80
C SER A 77 14.27 -12.50 -18.01
N LEU A 78 14.99 -11.43 -18.35
CA LEU A 78 16.00 -11.44 -19.40
C LEU A 78 17.28 -12.17 -18.97
N GLY A 79 17.70 -11.99 -17.72
CA GLY A 79 18.90 -12.62 -17.15
C GLY A 79 18.70 -14.11 -16.84
N TYR A 80 17.49 -14.49 -16.41
CA TYR A 80 17.14 -15.87 -16.04
C TYR A 80 15.85 -16.32 -16.77
N PRO A 81 15.92 -16.63 -18.08
CA PRO A 81 14.74 -17.01 -18.86
C PRO A 81 14.02 -18.27 -18.36
N HIS A 82 14.70 -19.11 -17.58
CA HIS A 82 14.10 -20.29 -16.95
C HIS A 82 13.12 -19.94 -15.82
N MET A 83 13.24 -18.75 -15.21
CA MET A 83 12.35 -18.30 -14.13
C MET A 83 11.03 -17.72 -14.66
N ALA A 84 11.06 -17.16 -15.87
CA ALA A 84 9.91 -16.58 -16.56
C ALA A 84 9.95 -17.02 -18.04
N PRO A 85 9.46 -18.23 -18.35
CA PRO A 85 9.48 -18.76 -19.71
C PRO A 85 8.74 -17.82 -20.67
N ARG A 86 9.25 -17.68 -21.89
CA ARG A 86 8.56 -16.91 -22.92
C ARG A 86 7.21 -17.55 -23.21
N ALA A 87 6.17 -16.72 -23.26
CA ALA A 87 4.84 -17.19 -23.60
C ALA A 87 4.85 -17.83 -24.99
N GLU A 88 4.42 -19.09 -25.07
CA GLU A 88 4.27 -19.82 -26.33
C GLU A 88 3.11 -19.27 -27.18
N ILE A 89 2.14 -18.63 -26.53
CA ILE A 89 0.95 -18.06 -27.17
C ILE A 89 1.10 -16.54 -27.24
N VAL A 90 1.30 -16.01 -28.43
CA VAL A 90 1.26 -14.56 -28.70
C VAL A 90 -0.17 -14.15 -28.96
N THR A 91 -0.85 -13.67 -27.92
CA THR A 91 -2.23 -13.16 -28.03
C THR A 91 -2.27 -11.89 -28.89
N PRO A 92 -3.12 -11.80 -29.92
CA PRO A 92 -3.28 -10.59 -30.73
C PRO A 92 -3.69 -9.38 -29.89
N TRP A 93 -3.27 -8.18 -30.28
CA TRP A 93 -3.59 -6.94 -29.58
C TRP A 93 -5.10 -6.69 -29.46
N SER A 94 -5.89 -7.10 -30.47
CA SER A 94 -7.35 -7.00 -30.46
C SER A 94 -7.97 -7.82 -29.32
N GLU A 95 -7.42 -8.99 -29.02
CA GLU A 95 -7.90 -9.86 -27.95
C GLU A 95 -7.48 -9.35 -26.57
N LYS A 96 -6.32 -8.71 -26.47
CA LYS A 96 -5.90 -7.99 -25.24
C LYS A 96 -6.83 -6.82 -24.91
N VAL A 97 -7.22 -6.02 -25.91
CA VAL A 97 -8.17 -4.91 -25.72
C VAL A 97 -9.56 -5.44 -25.40
N ARG A 98 -9.99 -6.53 -26.05
CA ARG A 98 -11.25 -7.20 -25.72
C ARG A 98 -11.28 -7.73 -24.29
N ALA A 99 -10.15 -8.19 -23.74
CA ALA A 99 -10.09 -8.59 -22.34
C ALA A 99 -10.33 -7.41 -21.36
N LEU A 100 -9.94 -6.17 -21.75
CA LEU A 100 -10.23 -4.97 -20.95
C LEU A 100 -11.73 -4.69 -20.82
N THR A 101 -12.55 -5.12 -21.78
CA THR A 101 -14.01 -4.98 -21.67
C THR A 101 -14.60 -5.90 -20.60
N GLY A 102 -13.84 -6.82 -20.01
CA GLY A 102 -14.26 -7.58 -18.83
C GLY A 102 -14.07 -6.83 -17.51
N VAL A 103 -13.19 -5.83 -17.47
CA VAL A 103 -12.74 -5.14 -16.25
C VAL A 103 -13.10 -3.65 -16.25
N TRP A 104 -13.79 -3.18 -17.30
CA TRP A 104 -14.15 -1.77 -17.48
C TRP A 104 -14.87 -1.16 -16.27
N GLY A 105 -15.73 -1.92 -15.57
CA GLY A 105 -16.47 -1.42 -14.42
C GLY A 105 -15.56 -1.00 -13.27
N ILE A 106 -14.54 -1.82 -12.97
CA ILE A 106 -13.56 -1.50 -11.92
C ILE A 106 -12.73 -0.29 -12.34
N LEU A 107 -12.28 -0.24 -13.60
CA LEU A 107 -11.53 0.90 -14.12
C LEU A 107 -12.35 2.19 -14.08
N ALA A 108 -13.62 2.15 -14.49
CA ALA A 108 -14.52 3.29 -14.43
C ALA A 108 -14.74 3.78 -12.99
N LEU A 109 -14.86 2.86 -12.03
CA LEU A 109 -15.01 3.19 -10.63
C LEU A 109 -13.74 3.84 -10.06
N VAL A 110 -12.57 3.24 -10.29
CA VAL A 110 -11.28 3.79 -9.82
C VAL A 110 -10.99 5.14 -10.44
N LEU A 111 -11.09 5.25 -11.77
CA LEU A 111 -10.85 6.51 -12.48
C LEU A 111 -11.90 7.57 -12.11
N GLY A 112 -13.15 7.19 -11.93
CA GLY A 112 -14.23 8.09 -11.52
C GLY A 112 -13.99 8.68 -10.13
N ILE A 113 -13.57 7.85 -9.17
CA ILE A 113 -13.21 8.29 -7.81
C ILE A 113 -11.98 9.21 -7.86
N ILE A 114 -10.89 8.78 -8.49
CA ILE A 114 -9.64 9.55 -8.54
C ILE A 114 -9.86 10.88 -9.26
N SER A 115 -10.53 10.87 -10.42
CA SER A 115 -10.80 12.08 -11.19
C SER A 115 -11.78 13.01 -10.46
N GLY A 116 -12.82 12.46 -9.83
CA GLY A 116 -13.76 13.24 -9.04
C GLY A 116 -13.11 13.92 -7.84
N MET A 117 -12.19 13.24 -7.16
CA MET A 117 -11.39 13.83 -6.09
C MET A 117 -10.40 14.87 -6.61
N TYR A 118 -9.72 14.60 -7.75
CA TYR A 118 -8.76 15.53 -8.35
C TYR A 118 -9.41 16.83 -8.83
N LEU A 119 -10.62 16.73 -9.40
CA LEU A 119 -11.41 17.87 -9.86
C LEU A 119 -12.16 18.59 -8.73
N GLY A 120 -12.05 18.11 -7.48
CA GLY A 120 -12.76 18.67 -6.32
C GLY A 120 -14.27 18.45 -6.34
N LEU A 121 -14.77 17.53 -7.16
CA LEU A 121 -16.19 17.16 -7.22
C LEU A 121 -16.64 16.35 -5.99
N PHE A 122 -15.70 15.59 -5.40
CA PHE A 122 -15.96 14.77 -4.22
C PHE A 122 -14.93 15.05 -3.12
N THR A 123 -15.42 15.19 -1.90
CA THR A 123 -14.63 14.97 -0.70
C THR A 123 -14.31 13.47 -0.54
N PRO A 124 -13.30 13.08 0.26
CA PRO A 124 -12.98 11.67 0.49
C PRO A 124 -14.18 10.84 0.98
N THR A 125 -15.04 11.43 1.82
CA THR A 125 -16.26 10.76 2.31
C THR A 125 -17.29 10.56 1.21
N GLU A 126 -17.52 11.58 0.37
CA GLU A 126 -18.41 11.48 -0.80
C GLU A 126 -17.87 10.52 -1.85
N ALA A 127 -16.56 10.49 -2.05
CA ALA A 127 -15.88 9.57 -2.95
C ALA A 127 -16.04 8.12 -2.49
N GLY A 128 -15.98 7.87 -1.17
CA GLY A 128 -16.30 6.57 -0.58
C GLY A 128 -17.76 6.17 -0.80
N ALA A 129 -18.71 7.08 -0.61
CA ALA A 129 -20.13 6.83 -0.84
C ALA A 129 -20.43 6.55 -2.33
N ALA A 130 -19.86 7.35 -3.24
CA ALA A 130 -19.96 7.16 -4.68
C ALA A 130 -19.33 5.84 -5.12
N GLY A 131 -18.18 5.47 -4.54
CA GLY A 131 -17.52 4.19 -4.76
C GLY A 131 -18.36 3.00 -4.31
N ALA A 132 -18.97 3.07 -3.13
CA ALA A 132 -19.86 2.02 -2.62
C ALA A 132 -21.12 1.87 -3.49
N LEU A 133 -21.75 2.99 -3.87
CA LEU A 133 -22.90 2.99 -4.77
C LEU A 133 -22.54 2.44 -6.15
N GLY A 134 -21.42 2.88 -6.71
CA GLY A 134 -20.89 2.38 -7.99
C GLY A 134 -20.60 0.88 -7.95
N ALA A 135 -19.96 0.39 -6.88
CA ALA A 135 -19.70 -1.02 -6.68
C ALA A 135 -21.00 -1.84 -6.59
N LEU A 136 -22.03 -1.32 -5.89
CA LEU A 136 -23.35 -1.94 -5.81
C LEU A 136 -24.02 -2.01 -7.19
N ILE A 137 -24.00 -0.92 -7.96
CA ILE A 137 -24.55 -0.89 -9.32
C ILE A 137 -23.83 -1.92 -10.20
N LEU A 138 -22.50 -1.98 -10.17
CA LEU A 138 -21.73 -2.96 -10.94
C LEU A 138 -22.04 -4.39 -10.52
N ALA A 139 -22.21 -4.66 -9.23
CA ALA A 139 -22.57 -5.98 -8.72
C ALA A 139 -24.00 -6.41 -9.12
N LEU A 140 -24.93 -5.46 -9.22
CA LEU A 140 -26.27 -5.70 -9.74
C LEU A 140 -26.24 -5.98 -11.25
N LEU A 141 -25.48 -5.19 -12.01
CA LEU A 141 -25.34 -5.35 -13.46
C LEU A 141 -24.64 -6.65 -13.85
N SER A 142 -23.68 -7.13 -13.03
CA SER A 142 -23.01 -8.41 -13.24
C SER A 142 -23.86 -9.63 -12.92
N ARG A 143 -25.10 -9.43 -12.42
CA ARG A 143 -26.08 -10.48 -12.06
C ARG A 143 -25.57 -11.52 -11.05
N GLY A 144 -24.49 -11.23 -10.33
CA GLY A 144 -23.87 -12.12 -9.33
C GLY A 144 -24.26 -11.84 -7.88
N LEU A 145 -25.13 -10.85 -7.64
CA LEU A 145 -25.50 -10.46 -6.28
C LEU A 145 -26.54 -11.41 -5.68
N THR A 146 -26.19 -12.06 -4.58
CA THR A 146 -27.09 -12.90 -3.77
C THR A 146 -27.29 -12.25 -2.41
N ARG A 147 -28.41 -12.55 -1.74
CA ARG A 147 -28.63 -12.02 -0.38
C ARG A 147 -27.51 -12.43 0.58
N ALA A 148 -26.99 -13.64 0.42
CA ALA A 148 -25.91 -14.17 1.25
C ALA A 148 -24.59 -13.40 1.05
N ASN A 149 -24.14 -13.23 -0.20
CA ASN A 149 -22.88 -12.52 -0.46
C ASN A 149 -22.98 -11.01 -0.14
N PHE A 150 -24.15 -10.41 -0.32
CA PHE A 150 -24.39 -9.02 0.06
C PHE A 150 -24.29 -8.80 1.57
N ILE A 151 -24.96 -9.65 2.38
CA ILE A 151 -24.89 -9.57 3.85
C ILE A 151 -23.46 -9.88 4.32
N ALA A 152 -22.79 -10.85 3.72
CA ALA A 152 -21.40 -11.17 4.04
C ALA A 152 -20.47 -9.96 3.82
N ALA A 153 -20.59 -9.28 2.67
CA ALA A 153 -19.81 -8.08 2.36
C ALA A 153 -20.10 -6.92 3.34
N LEU A 154 -21.36 -6.71 3.72
CA LEU A 154 -21.73 -5.69 4.72
C LEU A 154 -21.15 -6.01 6.09
N ASN A 155 -21.19 -7.27 6.53
CA ASN A 155 -20.63 -7.68 7.82
C ASN A 155 -19.10 -7.55 7.83
N GLU A 156 -18.41 -7.94 6.76
CA GLU A 156 -16.97 -7.79 6.62
C GLU A 156 -16.56 -6.30 6.65
N ALA A 157 -17.28 -5.45 5.93
CA ALA A 157 -17.08 -4.01 5.96
C ALA A 157 -17.33 -3.43 7.36
N ALA A 158 -18.41 -3.83 8.04
CA ALA A 158 -18.74 -3.36 9.38
C ALA A 158 -17.71 -3.79 10.43
N GLN A 159 -17.23 -5.05 10.38
CA GLN A 159 -16.19 -5.56 11.29
C GLN A 159 -14.86 -4.82 11.09
N THR A 160 -14.43 -4.67 9.84
CA THR A 160 -13.20 -3.94 9.50
C THR A 160 -13.30 -2.50 9.98
N THR A 161 -14.44 -1.86 9.73
CA THR A 161 -14.70 -0.48 10.15
C THR A 161 -14.69 -0.34 11.68
N ALA A 162 -15.39 -1.23 12.40
CA ALA A 162 -15.43 -1.21 13.86
C ALA A 162 -14.05 -1.38 14.50
N LEU A 163 -13.23 -2.31 13.98
CA LEU A 163 -11.85 -2.51 14.43
C LEU A 163 -11.01 -1.25 14.23
N VAL A 164 -11.09 -0.65 13.05
CA VAL A 164 -10.38 0.60 12.74
C VAL A 164 -10.82 1.73 13.66
N PHE A 165 -12.12 1.96 13.83
CA PHE A 165 -12.63 3.01 14.71
C PHE A 165 -12.21 2.82 16.18
N PHE A 166 -12.22 1.59 16.69
CA PHE A 166 -11.80 1.31 18.06
C PHE A 166 -10.33 1.67 18.29
N ILE A 167 -9.46 1.28 17.35
CA ILE A 167 -8.04 1.63 17.39
C ILE A 167 -7.86 3.15 17.28
N LEU A 168 -8.59 3.82 16.37
CA LEU A 168 -8.51 5.27 16.18
C LEU A 168 -8.90 6.06 17.43
N ILE A 169 -9.94 5.64 18.15
CA ILE A 169 -10.35 6.28 19.40
C ILE A 169 -9.20 6.26 20.41
N GLY A 170 -8.55 5.10 20.60
CA GLY A 170 -7.40 4.96 21.49
C GLY A 170 -6.22 5.81 21.05
N ALA A 171 -5.89 5.79 19.74
CA ALA A 171 -4.81 6.58 19.16
C ALA A 171 -5.01 8.09 19.35
N MET A 172 -6.23 8.59 19.16
CA MET A 172 -6.55 10.02 19.33
C MET A 172 -6.45 10.47 20.79
N ILE A 173 -6.94 9.65 21.74
CA ILE A 173 -6.80 9.93 23.17
C ILE A 173 -5.31 9.99 23.54
N PHE A 174 -4.51 9.04 23.04
CA PHE A 174 -3.07 9.00 23.29
C PHE A 174 -2.32 10.18 22.66
N ALA A 175 -2.65 10.55 21.40
CA ALA A 175 -2.11 11.73 20.73
C ALA A 175 -2.37 13.01 21.53
N ARG A 176 -3.60 13.18 22.03
CA ARG A 176 -3.95 14.34 22.84
C ARG A 176 -3.19 14.38 24.15
N PHE A 177 -3.05 13.24 24.82
CA PHE A 177 -2.23 13.12 26.03
C PHE A 177 -0.79 13.58 25.79
N LEU A 178 -0.15 13.10 24.71
CA LEU A 178 1.24 13.46 24.39
C LEU A 178 1.42 14.95 24.12
N VAL A 179 0.52 15.56 23.36
CA VAL A 179 0.56 17.01 23.11
C VAL A 179 0.42 17.79 24.42
N LEU A 180 -0.43 17.35 25.34
CA LEU A 180 -0.58 17.98 26.67
C LEU A 180 0.66 17.80 27.55
N THR A 181 1.39 16.70 27.43
CA THR A 181 2.64 16.48 28.17
C THR A 181 3.81 17.33 27.68
N GLY A 182 3.73 17.93 26.48
CA GLY A 182 4.83 18.69 25.87
C GLY A 182 5.94 17.82 25.26
N LEU A 183 5.84 16.49 25.36
CA LEU A 183 6.87 15.54 24.93
C LEU A 183 7.40 15.77 23.50
N PRO A 184 6.56 16.04 22.47
CA PRO A 184 7.09 16.34 21.13
C PRO A 184 7.98 17.59 21.09
N GLY A 185 7.63 18.63 21.87
CA GLY A 185 8.40 19.87 22.00
C GLY A 185 9.76 19.66 22.67
N ASP A 186 9.77 18.90 23.76
CA ASP A 186 11.00 18.55 24.47
C ASP A 186 11.94 17.72 23.57
N PHE A 187 11.39 16.76 22.82
CA PHE A 187 12.14 15.96 21.87
C PHE A 187 12.76 16.81 20.75
N SER A 188 11.95 17.68 20.12
CA SER A 188 12.42 18.60 19.06
C SER A 188 13.56 19.50 19.58
N THR A 189 13.41 20.02 20.79
CA THR A 189 14.43 20.85 21.45
C THR A 189 15.71 20.06 21.72
N ALA A 190 15.63 18.84 22.25
CA ALA A 190 16.79 18.00 22.54
C ALA A 190 17.58 17.65 21.26
N VAL A 191 16.88 17.32 20.19
CA VAL A 191 17.48 17.00 18.89
C VAL A 191 18.16 18.22 18.28
N THR A 192 17.48 19.38 18.27
CA THR A 192 18.03 20.61 17.69
C THR A 192 19.26 21.09 18.46
N GLN A 193 19.26 20.97 19.80
CA GLN A 193 20.42 21.26 20.64
C GLN A 193 21.59 20.28 20.40
N ALA A 194 21.30 19.01 20.13
CA ALA A 194 22.31 18.02 19.77
C ALA A 194 22.87 18.19 18.35
N GLY A 195 22.33 19.13 17.55
CA GLY A 195 22.78 19.38 16.17
C GLY A 195 22.47 18.24 15.21
N ILE A 196 21.50 17.38 15.53
CA ILE A 196 21.16 16.22 14.70
C ILE A 196 20.38 16.70 13.46
N PRO A 197 20.81 16.35 12.23
CA PRO A 197 20.09 16.74 11.02
C PRO A 197 18.67 16.14 10.96
N PRO A 198 17.64 16.89 10.52
CA PRO A 198 16.26 16.39 10.41
C PRO A 198 16.13 15.10 9.60
N LEU A 199 16.93 14.96 8.54
CA LEU A 199 16.97 13.76 7.70
C LEU A 199 17.40 12.50 8.49
N ALA A 200 18.34 12.63 9.43
CA ALA A 200 18.78 11.51 10.25
C ALA A 200 17.65 10.99 11.15
N ILE A 201 16.79 11.88 11.63
CA ILE A 201 15.62 11.55 12.45
C ILE A 201 14.56 10.86 11.60
N VAL A 202 14.31 11.36 10.38
CA VAL A 202 13.41 10.69 9.42
C VAL A 202 13.89 9.26 9.19
N VAL A 203 15.16 9.08 8.83
CA VAL A 203 15.74 7.75 8.60
C VAL A 203 15.63 6.87 9.84
N ALA A 204 15.88 7.40 11.05
CA ALA A 204 15.70 6.66 12.29
C ALA A 204 14.25 6.20 12.51
N PHE A 205 13.25 7.05 12.25
CA PHE A 205 11.85 6.65 12.30
C PHE A 205 11.50 5.63 11.22
N LEU A 206 12.02 5.74 10.00
CA LEU A 206 11.79 4.73 8.96
C LEU A 206 12.38 3.38 9.38
N PHE A 207 13.57 3.34 9.98
CA PHE A 207 14.11 2.11 10.55
C PHE A 207 13.24 1.54 11.68
N MET A 208 12.70 2.40 12.54
CA MET A 208 11.74 1.99 13.57
C MET A 208 10.48 1.37 12.94
N TYR A 209 9.91 1.99 11.89
CA TYR A 209 8.74 1.46 11.17
C TYR A 209 9.04 0.13 10.48
N LEU A 210 10.23 -0.01 9.89
CA LEU A 210 10.68 -1.27 9.29
C LEU A 210 10.73 -2.38 10.35
N PHE A 211 11.32 -2.09 11.50
CA PHE A 211 11.43 -3.03 12.61
C PHE A 211 10.06 -3.40 13.21
N LEU A 212 9.17 -2.43 13.43
CA LEU A 212 7.83 -2.69 13.94
C LEU A 212 6.96 -3.46 12.92
N GLY A 213 7.09 -3.14 11.63
CA GLY A 213 6.36 -3.81 10.55
C GLY A 213 6.71 -5.28 10.39
N MET A 214 7.88 -5.70 10.90
CA MET A 214 8.24 -7.12 10.99
C MET A 214 7.33 -7.90 11.95
N PHE A 215 6.61 -7.26 12.88
CA PHE A 215 5.82 -7.92 13.93
C PHE A 215 4.35 -7.47 13.97
N GLN A 216 4.04 -6.27 13.51
CA GLN A 216 2.73 -5.65 13.63
C GLN A 216 2.10 -5.38 12.27
N ASP A 217 0.76 -5.38 12.21
CA ASP A 217 0.02 -4.92 11.05
C ASP A 217 0.10 -3.39 10.89
N SER A 218 -0.15 -2.90 9.67
CA SER A 218 -0.02 -1.49 9.30
C SER A 218 -0.85 -0.55 10.19
N ILE A 219 -2.10 -0.91 10.49
CA ILE A 219 -3.04 -0.04 11.20
C ILE A 219 -2.61 0.08 12.65
N SER A 220 -2.39 -1.05 13.32
CA SER A 220 -1.96 -1.06 14.72
C SER A 220 -0.64 -0.30 14.94
N MET A 221 0.33 -0.50 14.05
CA MET A 221 1.61 0.19 14.12
C MET A 221 1.46 1.70 13.95
N MET A 222 0.71 2.15 12.94
CA MET A 222 0.46 3.58 12.72
C MET A 222 -0.24 4.22 13.91
N SER A 223 -1.26 3.56 14.44
CA SER A 223 -2.06 4.06 15.56
C SER A 223 -1.27 4.23 16.86
N ILE A 224 -0.25 3.41 17.10
CA ILE A 224 0.62 3.54 18.27
C ILE A 224 1.69 4.62 18.06
N THR A 225 2.27 4.69 16.86
CA THR A 225 3.49 5.47 16.61
C THR A 225 3.22 6.90 16.11
N LEU A 226 2.29 7.09 15.18
CA LEU A 226 2.02 8.40 14.57
C LEU A 226 1.60 9.48 15.58
N PRO A 227 0.83 9.19 16.65
CA PRO A 227 0.57 10.15 17.73
C PRO A 227 1.82 10.82 18.31
N ILE A 228 2.96 10.13 18.30
CA ILE A 228 4.25 10.63 18.79
C ILE A 228 5.05 11.21 17.62
N VAL A 229 5.18 10.44 16.54
CA VAL A 229 6.12 10.73 15.44
C VAL A 229 5.66 11.94 14.61
N HIS A 230 4.37 12.02 14.27
CA HIS A 230 3.86 13.07 13.38
C HIS A 230 4.07 14.49 13.96
N PRO A 231 3.72 14.77 15.23
CA PRO A 231 4.00 16.08 15.83
C PRO A 231 5.48 16.47 15.80
N ILE A 232 6.39 15.51 16.02
CA ILE A 232 7.84 15.75 15.98
C ILE A 232 8.29 16.15 14.57
N ILE A 233 7.85 15.41 13.55
CA ILE A 233 8.16 15.68 12.14
C ILE A 233 7.70 17.08 11.72
N VAL A 234 6.47 17.46 12.10
CA VAL A 234 5.92 18.80 11.79
C VAL A 234 6.74 19.89 12.49
N GLN A 235 7.13 19.70 13.75
CA GLN A 235 7.97 20.67 14.48
C GLN A 235 9.38 20.83 13.89
N LEU A 236 9.92 19.77 13.30
CA LEU A 236 11.21 19.80 12.60
C LEU A 236 11.12 20.45 11.20
N GLY A 237 9.93 20.90 10.78
CA GLY A 237 9.71 21.57 9.50
C GLY A 237 9.69 20.63 8.30
N ILE A 238 9.52 19.32 8.52
CA ILE A 238 9.43 18.33 7.44
C ILE A 238 8.00 18.31 6.90
N ASP A 239 7.86 18.25 5.57
CA ASP A 239 6.56 18.17 4.91
C ASP A 239 5.80 16.89 5.36
N PRO A 240 4.62 17.02 5.98
CA PRO A 240 3.91 15.89 6.55
C PRO A 240 3.33 14.94 5.50
N VAL A 241 3.04 15.44 4.29
CA VAL A 241 2.54 14.63 3.17
C VAL A 241 3.67 13.76 2.61
N HIS A 242 4.85 14.34 2.46
CA HIS A 242 6.04 13.58 2.05
C HIS A 242 6.39 12.52 3.10
N PHE A 243 6.41 12.89 4.38
CA PHE A 243 6.66 11.95 5.47
C PHE A 243 5.63 10.81 5.49
N ALA A 244 4.35 11.11 5.23
CA ALA A 244 3.32 10.08 5.12
C ALA A 244 3.65 9.05 4.04
N MET A 245 4.11 9.48 2.86
CA MET A 245 4.49 8.55 1.79
C MET A 245 5.68 7.67 2.19
N LEU A 246 6.68 8.25 2.85
CA LEU A 246 7.83 7.50 3.34
C LEU A 246 7.41 6.44 4.36
N VAL A 247 6.55 6.81 5.32
CA VAL A 247 6.01 5.88 6.33
C VAL A 247 5.22 4.78 5.66
N ILE A 248 4.26 5.08 4.79
CA ILE A 248 3.42 4.06 4.13
C ILE A 248 4.28 3.08 3.32
N VAL A 249 5.21 3.57 2.51
CA VAL A 249 6.12 2.70 1.75
C VAL A 249 6.96 1.84 2.69
N THR A 250 7.47 2.41 3.77
CA THR A 250 8.31 1.68 4.74
C THR A 250 7.53 0.61 5.51
N ILE A 251 6.29 0.90 5.88
CA ILE A 251 5.38 -0.06 6.50
C ILE A 251 5.17 -1.26 5.58
N GLU A 252 4.89 -1.02 4.30
CA GLU A 252 4.71 -2.10 3.33
C GLU A 252 5.99 -2.93 3.14
N ILE A 253 7.17 -2.30 3.23
CA ILE A 253 8.46 -3.02 3.21
C ILE A 253 8.57 -3.89 4.47
N GLY A 254 8.23 -3.34 5.65
CA GLY A 254 8.22 -4.05 6.93
C GLY A 254 7.35 -5.31 6.88
N LEU A 255 6.16 -5.23 6.28
CA LEU A 255 5.24 -6.37 6.13
C LEU A 255 5.75 -7.48 5.20
N LEU A 256 6.81 -7.25 4.44
CA LEU A 256 7.49 -8.25 3.63
C LEU A 256 8.77 -8.79 4.30
N THR A 257 9.25 -8.13 5.37
CA THR A 257 10.53 -8.43 6.02
C THR A 257 10.38 -9.57 7.04
N PRO A 258 11.28 -10.58 7.07
CA PRO A 258 11.35 -11.56 8.17
C PRO A 258 11.55 -10.86 9.53
N PRO A 259 11.15 -11.43 10.69
CA PRO A 259 10.76 -12.81 10.94
C PRO A 259 9.29 -13.16 10.74
N VAL A 260 8.34 -12.20 10.82
CA VAL A 260 6.93 -12.49 10.52
C VAL A 260 6.65 -12.18 9.07
N GLY A 261 6.70 -10.92 8.62
CA GLY A 261 6.37 -10.60 7.22
C GLY A 261 4.94 -11.05 6.88
N LEU A 262 3.94 -10.41 7.47
CA LEU A 262 2.52 -10.81 7.41
C LEU A 262 2.01 -11.05 5.97
N ASN A 263 2.51 -10.29 5.00
CA ASN A 263 2.17 -10.46 3.58
C ASN A 263 2.67 -11.82 3.03
N VAL A 264 3.85 -12.27 3.46
CA VAL A 264 4.43 -13.57 3.12
C VAL A 264 3.57 -14.72 3.65
N TYR A 265 3.17 -14.64 4.91
CA TYR A 265 2.26 -15.63 5.52
C TYR A 265 0.90 -15.66 4.83
N THR A 266 0.39 -14.50 4.40
CA THR A 266 -0.87 -14.42 3.67
C THR A 266 -0.76 -15.07 2.29
N VAL A 267 0.35 -14.87 1.58
CA VAL A 267 0.60 -15.57 0.31
C VAL A 267 0.70 -17.07 0.54
N ARG A 268 1.43 -17.51 1.57
CA ARG A 268 1.58 -18.93 1.91
C ARG A 268 0.25 -19.59 2.27
N SER A 269 -0.58 -18.93 3.09
CA SER A 269 -1.85 -19.48 3.57
C SER A 269 -2.85 -19.67 2.43
N VAL A 270 -2.87 -18.73 1.48
CA VAL A 270 -3.70 -18.83 0.29
C VAL A 270 -3.14 -19.86 -0.69
N ALA A 271 -1.82 -19.90 -0.89
CA ALA A 271 -1.18 -20.91 -1.73
C ALA A 271 -1.42 -22.34 -1.23
N ALA A 272 -1.46 -22.55 0.09
CA ALA A 272 -1.77 -23.84 0.70
C ALA A 272 -3.16 -24.39 0.34
N GLN A 273 -4.11 -23.51 0.00
CA GLN A 273 -5.49 -23.87 -0.33
C GLN A 273 -5.67 -24.21 -1.83
N ILE A 274 -4.59 -24.13 -2.61
CA ILE A 274 -4.62 -24.24 -4.06
C ILE A 274 -3.74 -25.44 -4.46
N PRO A 275 -4.21 -26.36 -5.32
CA PRO A 275 -3.41 -27.53 -5.73
C PRO A 275 -2.03 -27.17 -6.27
N GLU A 276 -1.96 -26.15 -7.14
CA GLU A 276 -0.75 -25.64 -7.80
C GLU A 276 0.22 -24.91 -6.86
N GLY A 277 -0.22 -24.59 -5.65
CA GLY A 277 0.55 -23.90 -4.61
C GLY A 277 0.86 -24.75 -3.38
N SER A 278 0.45 -26.02 -3.37
CA SER A 278 0.60 -26.92 -2.23
C SER A 278 2.06 -27.19 -1.85
N ASP A 279 2.98 -27.12 -2.83
CA ASP A 279 4.43 -27.31 -2.70
C ASP A 279 5.21 -26.03 -2.32
N VAL A 280 4.52 -24.90 -2.15
CA VAL A 280 5.14 -23.61 -1.79
C VAL A 280 5.47 -23.60 -0.30
N SER A 281 6.75 -23.44 0.04
CA SER A 281 7.21 -23.22 1.41
C SER A 281 7.31 -21.72 1.75
N LEU A 282 7.42 -21.37 3.03
CA LEU A 282 7.70 -19.98 3.43
C LEU A 282 9.07 -19.52 2.92
N ASP A 283 10.07 -20.41 2.99
CA ASP A 283 11.42 -20.14 2.50
C ASP A 283 11.42 -19.78 1.01
N ASP A 284 10.64 -20.50 0.20
CA ASP A 284 10.51 -20.18 -1.23
C ASP A 284 9.98 -18.76 -1.47
N ILE A 285 9.03 -18.32 -0.64
CA ILE A 285 8.45 -16.97 -0.76
C ILE A 285 9.46 -15.92 -0.28
N PHE A 286 10.14 -16.12 0.85
CA PHE A 286 11.15 -15.18 1.34
C PHE A 286 12.32 -15.02 0.37
N TRP A 287 12.84 -16.13 -0.18
CA TRP A 287 13.87 -16.08 -1.22
C TRP A 287 13.35 -15.41 -2.51
N GLY A 288 12.08 -15.64 -2.86
CA GLY A 288 11.42 -14.99 -3.98
C GLY A 288 11.26 -13.48 -3.82
N ILE A 289 11.04 -13.00 -2.61
CA ILE A 289 10.82 -11.58 -2.30
C ILE A 289 12.13 -10.79 -2.25
N LEU A 290 13.26 -11.43 -1.94
CA LEU A 290 14.54 -10.73 -1.73
C LEU A 290 14.93 -9.73 -2.84
N PRO A 291 14.76 -10.02 -4.15
CA PRO A 291 15.00 -9.03 -5.20
C PRO A 291 14.06 -7.82 -5.09
N PHE A 292 12.77 -8.06 -4.83
CA PHE A 292 11.78 -6.99 -4.64
C PHE A 292 12.04 -6.19 -3.39
N PHE A 293 12.56 -6.82 -2.34
CA PHE A 293 12.98 -6.14 -1.12
C PHE A 293 14.06 -5.10 -1.40
N ILE A 294 15.12 -5.48 -2.13
CA ILE A 294 16.20 -4.58 -2.54
C ILE A 294 15.62 -3.44 -3.40
N LEU A 295 14.76 -3.76 -4.36
CA LEU A 295 14.10 -2.78 -5.21
C LEU A 295 13.23 -1.80 -4.42
N SER A 296 12.55 -2.26 -3.36
CA SER A 296 11.79 -1.38 -2.47
C SER A 296 12.68 -0.41 -1.70
N PHE A 297 13.86 -0.82 -1.24
CA PHE A 297 14.83 0.10 -0.62
C PHE A 297 15.36 1.12 -1.61
N VAL A 298 15.58 0.72 -2.87
CA VAL A 298 15.95 1.65 -3.94
C VAL A 298 14.85 2.68 -4.15
N ALA A 299 13.59 2.25 -4.26
CA ALA A 299 12.45 3.15 -4.39
C ALA A 299 12.31 4.08 -3.17
N LEU A 300 12.48 3.55 -1.95
CA LEU A 300 12.45 4.34 -0.72
C LEU A 300 13.58 5.38 -0.68
N ALA A 301 14.80 5.01 -1.06
CA ALA A 301 15.92 5.95 -1.14
C ALA A 301 15.67 7.05 -2.16
N ILE A 302 15.10 6.73 -3.33
CA ILE A 302 14.69 7.72 -4.33
C ILE A 302 13.63 8.66 -3.75
N LEU A 303 12.64 8.14 -3.03
CA LEU A 303 11.61 8.97 -2.39
C LEU A 303 12.21 9.92 -1.36
N ILE A 304 13.11 9.43 -0.48
CA ILE A 304 13.78 10.25 0.53
C ILE A 304 14.56 11.41 -0.12
N LEU A 305 15.23 11.15 -1.24
CA LEU A 305 16.05 12.14 -1.94
C LEU A 305 15.22 13.08 -2.83
N VAL A 306 14.02 12.67 -3.26
CA VAL A 306 13.19 13.40 -4.22
C VAL A 306 11.77 13.60 -3.67
N PRO A 307 11.57 14.55 -2.73
CA PRO A 307 10.26 14.83 -2.13
C PRO A 307 9.17 15.28 -3.12
N SER A 308 9.57 15.78 -4.30
CA SER A 308 8.63 16.16 -5.35
C SER A 308 7.81 14.99 -5.87
N ILE A 309 8.29 13.74 -5.79
CA ILE A 309 7.52 12.57 -6.23
C ILE A 309 6.22 12.44 -5.41
N SER A 310 6.29 12.70 -4.10
CA SER A 310 5.13 12.68 -3.20
C SER A 310 4.31 13.96 -3.24
N THR A 311 4.95 15.12 -3.46
CA THR A 311 4.32 16.43 -3.25
C THR A 311 3.89 17.14 -4.52
N PHE A 312 4.34 16.72 -5.71
CA PHE A 312 4.05 17.39 -6.97
C PHE A 312 2.55 17.37 -7.31
N LEU A 313 1.93 16.18 -7.36
CA LEU A 313 0.51 16.03 -7.68
C LEU A 313 -0.41 16.72 -6.65
N PRO A 314 -0.15 16.63 -5.34
CA PRO A 314 -0.90 17.43 -4.36
C PRO A 314 -0.80 18.94 -4.57
N LYS A 315 0.39 19.47 -4.89
CA LYS A 315 0.59 20.91 -5.11
C LYS A 315 -0.21 21.43 -6.32
N THR A 316 -0.31 20.64 -7.39
CA THR A 316 -1.06 21.03 -8.59
C THR A 316 -2.57 21.11 -8.37
N MET A 317 -3.13 20.45 -7.35
CA MET A 317 -4.55 20.57 -7.01
C MET A 317 -4.92 21.93 -6.40
N PHE A 318 -4.00 22.56 -5.66
CA PHE A 318 -4.30 23.77 -4.89
C PHE A 318 -3.84 25.08 -5.53
N GLY A 319 -3.36 25.05 -6.78
CA GLY A 319 -3.04 26.27 -7.53
C GLY A 319 -2.12 27.24 -6.77
N ARG A 320 -1.07 26.71 -6.12
CA ARG A 320 0.03 27.49 -5.54
C ARG A 320 1.37 26.98 -6.03
#